data_AF-A0A4C1UAZ5-F1
#
_entry.id   AF-A0A4C1UAZ5-F1
#
_cell.length_a   1.000
_cell.length_b   1.000
_cell.length_c   1.000
_cell.angle_alpha   90.00
_cell.angle_beta   90.00
_cell.angle_gamma   90.00
#
_symmetry.space_group_name_H-M   'P 1'
#
loop_
_entity.id
_entity.type
_entity.pdbx_description
1 polymer ?
#
loop_
_entity_poly.entity_id
_entity_poly.type
_entity_poly.pdbx_seq_one_letter_code
_entity_poly.pdbx_strand_id
1 'polypeptide(L)'
;MSANYLINVPKLTGRDNYGEWCFAAENFLILEGMKHCVKPDAGVEVKTADDEKTKAKLIMTIDPSLYVHVKSVKSSKELWEKLKQLFDDSGFSRRISLLRNLISIRRELQFDDVLCYADYRYGTKA
;
A
#
# COMPACT_ATOMS: atom_id res chain seq x y z
N MET A 1 16.50 -2.11 -29.49
CA MET A 1 15.63 -0.97 -29.11
C MET A 1 15.03 -1.28 -27.76
N SER A 2 15.60 -0.76 -26.69
CA SER A 2 15.05 -0.96 -25.34
C SER A 2 13.71 -0.24 -25.28
N ALA A 3 12.62 -0.99 -25.30
CA ALA A 3 11.29 -0.44 -25.17
C ALA A 3 11.28 0.40 -23.89
N ASN A 4 11.17 1.72 -24.06
CA ASN A 4 10.79 2.64 -23.01
C ASN A 4 9.35 2.29 -22.65
N TYR A 5 9.16 1.17 -21.96
CA TYR A 5 7.97 1.01 -21.16
C TYR A 5 8.10 2.13 -20.12
N LEU A 6 7.46 3.27 -20.41
CA LEU A 6 6.92 4.13 -19.38
C LEU A 6 5.92 3.26 -18.62
N ILE A 7 6.44 2.33 -17.83
CA ILE A 7 5.64 1.55 -16.90
C ILE A 7 5.19 2.62 -15.95
N ASN A 8 3.92 2.99 -16.07
CA ASN A 8 3.27 3.99 -15.25
C ASN A 8 3.07 3.39 -13.85
N VAL A 9 4.17 2.97 -13.21
CA VAL A 9 4.16 2.53 -11.83
C VAL A 9 3.76 3.77 -11.04
N PRO A 10 2.62 3.74 -10.35
CA PRO A 10 2.20 4.88 -9.53
C PRO A 10 3.31 5.16 -8.51
N LYS A 11 3.56 6.43 -8.18
CA LYS A 11 4.55 6.72 -7.14
C LYS A 11 4.00 6.25 -5.80
N LEU A 12 4.78 5.51 -5.02
CA LEU A 12 4.40 5.17 -3.65
C LEU A 12 4.28 6.45 -2.82
N THR A 13 3.08 6.81 -2.40
CA THR A 13 2.82 8.00 -1.58
C THR A 13 2.61 7.64 -0.12
N GLY A 14 2.19 6.41 0.16
CA GLY A 14 2.04 5.91 1.51
C GLY A 14 1.23 4.62 1.56
N ARG A 15 0.46 4.45 2.65
CA ARG A 15 -0.31 3.22 2.89
C ARG A 15 -1.47 3.03 1.94
N ASP A 16 -2.12 4.12 1.54
CA ASP A 16 -3.34 4.07 0.75
C ASP A 16 -3.10 3.42 -0.62
N ASN A 17 -1.91 3.62 -1.19
CA ASN A 17 -1.54 3.08 -2.49
C ASN A 17 -0.50 1.95 -2.43
N TYR A 18 -0.10 1.50 -1.23
CA TYR A 18 0.92 0.47 -1.08
C TYR A 18 0.54 -0.86 -1.75
N GLY A 19 -0.72 -1.28 -1.66
CA GLY A 19 -1.19 -2.53 -2.28
C GLY A 19 -1.09 -2.52 -3.80
N GLU A 20 -1.57 -1.45 -4.43
CA GLU A 20 -1.51 -1.28 -5.89
C GLU A 20 -0.07 -1.07 -6.37
N TRP A 21 0.71 -0.29 -5.63
CA TRP A 21 2.12 -0.08 -5.89
C TRP A 21 2.91 -1.39 -5.83
N CYS A 22 2.69 -2.20 -4.79
CA CYS A 22 3.38 -3.48 -4.63
C CYS A 22 3.11 -4.40 -5.82
N PHE A 23 1.85 -4.49 -6.26
CA PHE A 23 1.49 -5.24 -7.46
C PHE A 23 2.17 -4.69 -8.73
N ALA A 24 2.15 -3.37 -8.94
CA ALA A 24 2.78 -2.75 -10.10
C ALA A 24 4.31 -2.90 -10.09
N ALA A 25 4.95 -2.73 -8.93
CA ALA A 25 6.39 -2.86 -8.73
C ALA A 25 6.86 -4.32 -8.92
N GLU A 26 6.10 -5.31 -8.44
CA GLU A 26 6.42 -6.72 -8.71
C GLU A 26 6.38 -7.04 -10.21
N ASN A 27 5.34 -6.56 -10.93
CA ASN A 27 5.23 -6.76 -12.38
C ASN A 27 6.33 -6.01 -13.16
N PHE A 28 6.68 -4.81 -12.71
CA PHE A 28 7.82 -4.05 -13.25
C PHE A 28 9.13 -4.84 -13.15
N LEU A 29 9.40 -5.44 -11.98
CA LEU A 29 10.61 -6.26 -11.78
C LEU A 29 10.59 -7.57 -12.58
N ILE A 30 9.41 -8.14 -12.85
CA ILE A 30 9.25 -9.30 -13.74
C ILE A 30 9.59 -8.93 -15.18
N LEU A 31 9.06 -7.81 -15.69
CA LEU A 31 9.36 -7.33 -17.04
C LEU A 31 10.86 -7.08 -17.26
N GLU A 32 11.55 -6.65 -16.21
CA GLU A 32 12.98 -6.36 -16.23
C GLU A 32 13.86 -7.60 -15.94
N GLY A 33 13.27 -8.75 -15.61
CA GLY A 33 14.00 -9.97 -15.25
C GLY A 33 14.73 -9.89 -13.90
N MET A 34 14.43 -8.89 -13.07
CA MET A 34 15.14 -8.55 -11.83
C MET A 34 14.44 -9.05 -10.56
N LYS A 35 13.35 -9.81 -10.69
CA LYS A 35 12.58 -10.35 -9.55
C LYS A 35 13.46 -11.12 -8.53
N HIS A 36 14.48 -11.82 -9.02
CA HIS A 36 15.43 -12.59 -8.22
C HIS A 36 16.24 -11.73 -7.22
N CYS A 37 16.36 -10.41 -7.44
CA CYS A 37 17.04 -9.50 -6.51
C CYS A 37 16.19 -9.19 -5.26
N VAL A 38 14.86 -9.25 -5.39
CA VAL A 38 13.92 -8.95 -4.30
C VAL A 38 13.48 -10.23 -3.59
N LYS A 39 13.23 -11.30 -4.35
CA LYS A 39 12.94 -12.65 -3.84
C LYS A 39 14.01 -13.59 -4.39
N PRO A 40 15.21 -13.64 -3.77
CA PRO A 40 16.25 -14.57 -4.21
C PRO A 40 15.76 -15.99 -3.98
N ASP A 41 15.72 -16.77 -5.06
CA ASP A 41 15.53 -18.22 -4.97
C ASP A 41 16.74 -18.85 -4.26
N ALA A 42 16.49 -19.86 -3.43
CA ALA A 42 17.53 -20.53 -2.66
C ALA A 42 18.64 -21.05 -3.59
N GLY A 43 19.83 -20.44 -3.51
CA GLY A 43 21.01 -20.84 -4.29
C GLY A 43 21.38 -19.96 -5.48
N VAL A 44 20.65 -18.87 -5.76
CA VAL A 44 21.02 -17.91 -6.81
C VAL A 44 21.83 -16.76 -6.23
N GLU A 45 23.09 -16.63 -6.61
CA GLU A 45 23.91 -15.46 -6.30
C GLU A 45 23.39 -14.25 -7.07
N VAL A 46 22.86 -13.27 -6.34
CA VAL A 46 22.48 -11.97 -6.90
C VAL A 46 23.76 -11.20 -7.22
N LYS A 47 23.97 -10.89 -8.51
CA LYS A 47 25.10 -10.04 -8.91
C LYS A 47 24.90 -8.65 -8.33
N THR A 48 25.94 -8.07 -7.74
CA THR A 48 25.89 -6.72 -7.13
C THR A 48 25.38 -5.66 -8.10
N ALA A 49 25.74 -5.76 -9.38
CA ALA A 49 25.27 -4.84 -10.41
C ALA A 49 23.75 -4.93 -10.66
N ASP A 50 23.18 -6.13 -10.57
CA ASP A 50 21.73 -6.35 -10.73
C ASP A 50 20.98 -5.88 -9.47
N ASP A 51 21.56 -6.05 -8.28
CA ASP A 51 21.00 -5.51 -7.03
C ASP A 51 20.96 -3.98 -7.03
N GLU A 52 22.06 -3.33 -7.40
CA GLU A 52 22.12 -1.85 -7.46
C GLU A 52 21.14 -1.27 -8.48
N LYS A 53 21.01 -1.92 -9.64
CA LYS A 53 20.07 -1.52 -10.69
C LYS A 53 18.62 -1.70 -10.25
N THR A 54 18.32 -2.81 -9.58
CA THR A 54 16.99 -3.09 -9.04
C THR A 54 16.61 -2.07 -7.97
N LYS A 55 17.54 -1.76 -7.06
CA LYS A 55 17.35 -0.76 -6.02
C LYS A 55 17.09 0.62 -6.60
N ALA A 56 17.91 1.06 -7.55
CA ALA A 56 17.75 2.37 -8.19
C ALA A 56 16.37 2.50 -8.84
N LYS A 57 15.94 1.46 -9.56
CA LYS A 57 14.61 1.42 -10.18
C LYS A 57 13.48 1.45 -9.17
N LEU A 58 13.57 0.68 -8.09
CA LEU A 58 12.58 0.71 -7.01
C LEU A 58 12.49 2.11 -6.40
N ILE A 59 13.62 2.75 -6.11
CA ILE A 59 13.65 4.13 -5.58
C ILE A 59 12.96 5.11 -6.53
N MET A 60 13.12 4.97 -7.86
CA MET A 60 12.44 5.82 -8.83
C MET A 60 10.91 5.69 -8.83
N THR A 61 10.37 4.57 -8.33
CA THR A 61 8.92 4.36 -8.18
C THR A 61 8.36 4.85 -6.84
N ILE A 62 9.21 5.39 -5.97
CA ILE A 62 8.83 5.88 -4.63
C ILE A 62 8.77 7.41 -4.64
N ASP A 63 7.82 7.99 -3.92
CA ASP A 63 7.76 9.44 -3.77
C ASP A 63 8.93 9.97 -2.91
N PRO A 64 9.55 11.10 -3.27
CA PRO A 64 10.66 11.67 -2.51
C PRO A 64 10.38 11.91 -1.02
N SER A 65 9.11 12.13 -0.64
CA SER A 65 8.70 12.26 0.76
C SER A 65 9.06 11.04 1.63
N LEU A 66 9.12 9.85 1.02
CA LEU A 66 9.40 8.59 1.71
C LEU A 66 10.89 8.23 1.74
N TYR A 67 11.76 9.00 1.07
CA TYR A 67 13.19 8.71 1.01
C TYR A 67 13.86 8.72 2.38
N VAL A 68 13.31 9.43 3.37
CA VAL A 68 13.81 9.42 4.75
C VAL A 68 13.85 8.01 5.33
N HIS A 69 12.87 7.17 5.01
CA HIS A 69 12.79 5.79 5.50
C HIS A 69 13.67 4.81 4.71
N VAL A 70 13.94 5.14 3.44
CA VAL A 70 14.57 4.28 2.44
C VAL A 70 16.09 4.50 2.33
N LYS A 71 16.58 5.71 2.63
CA LYS A 71 18.00 6.12 2.46
C LYS A 71 19.01 5.26 3.25
N SER A 72 18.56 4.65 4.34
CA SER A 72 19.40 3.81 5.21
C SER A 72 19.71 2.42 4.63
N VAL A 73 19.00 2.02 3.58
CA VAL A 73 19.00 0.63 3.12
C VAL A 73 20.08 0.38 2.08
N LYS A 74 20.78 -0.76 2.16
CA LYS A 74 21.91 -1.08 1.28
C LYS A 74 21.51 -2.01 0.13
N SER A 75 20.70 -3.04 0.38
CA SER A 75 20.28 -4.01 -0.64
C SER A 75 18.82 -3.83 -1.11
N SER A 76 18.47 -4.26 -2.33
CA SER A 76 17.09 -4.22 -2.83
C SER A 76 16.14 -5.08 -2.00
N LYS A 77 16.62 -6.22 -1.48
CA LYS A 77 15.82 -7.11 -0.63
C LYS A 77 15.44 -6.42 0.68
N GLU A 78 16.42 -5.82 1.35
CA GLU A 78 16.19 -5.06 2.58
C GLU A 78 15.22 -3.90 2.33
N LEU A 79 15.29 -3.27 1.14
CA LEU A 79 14.42 -2.17 0.77
C LEU A 79 12.97 -2.66 0.67
N TRP A 80 12.77 -3.75 -0.04
CA TRP A 80 11.46 -4.35 -0.21
C TRP A 80 10.85 -4.77 1.14
N GLU A 81 11.62 -5.44 2.00
CA GLU A 81 11.18 -5.85 3.32
C GLU A 81 10.88 -4.66 4.24
N LYS A 82 11.69 -3.58 4.21
CA LYS A 82 11.38 -2.36 4.96
C LYS A 82 10.10 -1.70 4.48
N LEU A 83 9.88 -1.60 3.17
CA LEU A 83 8.65 -1.03 2.62
C LEU A 83 7.44 -1.88 3.04
N LYS A 84 7.59 -3.20 3.01
CA LYS A 84 6.59 -4.11 3.55
C LYS A 84 6.35 -3.85 5.03
N GLN A 85 7.37 -3.83 5.87
CA GLN A 85 7.18 -3.57 7.30
C GLN A 85 6.52 -2.22 7.62
N LEU A 86 6.79 -1.16 6.84
CA LEU A 86 6.26 0.18 7.09
C LEU A 86 4.80 0.35 6.62
N PHE A 87 4.46 -0.26 5.49
CA PHE A 87 3.20 -0.01 4.79
C PHE A 87 2.25 -1.23 4.79
N ASP A 88 2.77 -2.44 4.92
CA ASP A 88 2.01 -3.69 5.15
C ASP A 88 1.63 -3.82 6.63
N ASP A 89 0.92 -2.82 7.16
CA ASP A 89 0.13 -3.01 8.38
C ASP A 89 -1.08 -3.87 8.01
N SER A 90 -0.79 -5.15 7.84
CA SER A 90 -1.71 -6.23 7.54
C SER A 90 -2.97 -6.14 8.41
N GLY A 91 -4.00 -5.50 7.84
CA GLY A 91 -5.36 -5.52 8.34
C GLY A 91 -5.69 -4.65 9.55
N PHE A 92 -4.75 -4.11 10.34
CA PHE A 92 -5.10 -3.34 11.53
C PHE A 92 -5.83 -2.04 11.19
N SER A 93 -5.30 -1.22 10.28
CA SER A 93 -5.98 0.00 9.84
C SER A 93 -7.32 -0.32 9.16
N ARG A 94 -7.38 -1.38 8.34
CA ARG A 94 -8.61 -1.82 7.67
C ARG A 94 -9.68 -2.31 8.66
N ARG A 95 -9.29 -3.09 9.67
CA ARG A 95 -10.17 -3.55 10.77
C ARG A 95 -10.63 -2.36 11.62
N ILE A 96 -9.76 -1.40 11.92
CA ILE A 96 -10.11 -0.18 12.66
C ILE A 96 -11.10 0.67 11.85
N SER A 97 -10.89 0.85 10.54
CA SER A 97 -11.83 1.57 9.68
C SER A 97 -13.18 0.84 9.58
N LEU A 98 -13.18 -0.49 9.43
CA LEU A 98 -14.41 -1.29 9.45
C LEU A 98 -15.14 -1.18 10.79
N LEU A 99 -14.42 -1.21 11.92
CA LEU A 99 -15.00 -1.03 13.26
C LEU A 99 -15.58 0.38 13.43
N ARG A 100 -14.89 1.43 12.96
CA ARG A 100 -15.41 2.81 12.97
C ARG A 100 -16.69 2.92 12.15
N ASN A 101 -16.73 2.32 10.96
CA ASN A 101 -17.91 2.32 10.09
C ASN A 101 -19.09 1.57 10.75
N LEU A 102 -18.84 0.40 11.34
CA LEU A 102 -19.86 -0.36 12.08
C LEU A 102 -20.43 0.44 13.26
N ILE A 103 -19.58 1.15 14.01
CA ILE A 103 -20.02 1.98 15.14
C ILE A 103 -20.83 3.20 14.65
N SER A 104 -20.43 3.82 13.53
CA SER A 104 -21.18 4.93 12.92
C SER A 104 -22.57 4.49 12.48
N ILE A 105 -22.67 3.40 11.72
CA ILE A 105 -23.95 2.85 11.23
C ILE A 105 -24.85 2.46 12.41
N ARG A 106 -24.31 1.78 13.43
CA ARG A 106 -25.11 1.42 14.62
C ARG A 106 -25.65 2.66 15.34
N ARG A 107 -24.85 3.73 15.41
CA ARG A 107 -25.26 4.99 16.03
C ARG A 107 -26.34 5.67 15.19
N GLU A 108 -26.17 5.75 13.87
CA GLU A 108 -27.15 6.34 12.94
C GLU A 108 -28.50 5.62 13.03
N LEU A 109 -28.53 4.29 12.96
CA LEU A 109 -29.76 3.50 13.14
C LEU A 109 -30.43 3.76 14.50
N GLN A 110 -29.64 3.94 15.56
CA GLN A 110 -30.17 4.23 16.89
C GLN A 110 -30.75 5.65 17.00
N PHE A 111 -30.22 6.63 16.26
CA PHE A 111 -30.79 7.97 16.18
C PHE A 111 -32.04 8.00 15.30
N ASP A 112 -32.05 7.30 14.17
CA ASP A 112 -33.21 7.22 13.27
C ASP A 112 -34.41 6.54 13.94
N ASP A 113 -34.19 5.47 14.71
CA ASP A 113 -35.27 4.83 15.51
C ASP A 113 -35.86 5.79 16.55
N VAL A 114 -35.01 6.58 17.23
CA VAL A 114 -35.45 7.53 18.26
C VAL A 114 -36.16 8.74 17.65
N LEU A 115 -35.69 9.23 16.51
CA LEU A 115 -36.36 10.31 15.76
C LEU A 115 -37.69 9.83 15.19
N CYS A 116 -37.75 8.62 14.60
CA CYS A 116 -38.99 8.04 14.10
C CYS A 116 -40.00 7.81 15.24
N TYR A 117 -39.54 7.38 16.42
CA TYR A 117 -40.40 7.23 17.60
C TYR A 117 -40.86 8.57 18.18
N ALA A 118 -40.01 9.58 18.17
CA ALA A 118 -40.37 10.94 18.60
C ALA A 118 -41.35 11.59 17.62
N ASP A 119 -41.17 11.44 16.31
CA ASP A 119 -42.10 11.91 15.29
C ASP A 119 -43.43 11.15 15.34
N TYR A 120 -43.43 9.86 15.64
CA TYR A 120 -44.68 9.11 15.86
C TYR A 120 -45.44 9.58 17.12
N ARG A 121 -44.73 10.01 18.17
CA ARG A 121 -45.32 10.39 19.46
C ARG A 121 -45.67 11.87 19.59
N TYR A 122 -44.93 12.74 18.90
CA TYR A 122 -45.04 14.20 18.97
C TYR A 122 -45.33 14.84 17.60
N GLY A 123 -45.41 14.05 16.53
CA GLY A 123 -45.87 14.48 15.21
C GLY A 123 -47.33 14.92 15.27
N THR A 124 -47.49 16.23 15.15
CA THR A 124 -48.72 16.98 15.05
C THR A 124 -49.70 16.33 14.08
N LYS A 125 -50.83 15.85 14.60
CA LYS A 125 -52.06 15.71 13.81
C LYS A 125 -52.43 17.11 13.33
N ALA A 126 -52.23 17.37 12.04
CA ALA A 126 -53.05 18.35 11.32
C ALA A 126 -54.47 17.80 11.17
#